data_AF-A0A7W6P051-F1
#
_entry.id   AF-A0A7W6P051-F1
#
_cell.length_a   1.000
_cell.length_b   1.000
_cell.length_c   1.000
_cell.angle_alpha   90.00
_cell.angle_beta   90.00
_cell.angle_gamma   90.00
#
_symmetry.space_group_name_H-M   'P 1'
#
loop_
_entity.id
_entity.type
_entity.pdbx_description
1 polymer ?
#
loop_
_entity_poly.entity_id
_entity_poly.type
_entity_poly.pdbx_seq_one_letter_code
_entity_poly.pdbx_strand_id
1 'polypeptide(L)'
;MRFAKSRDVLRLTGLTSDQLREWTVRRALIVPDVPAQKRGSEAQFSWQTVLLLRLAVVLRSRFHVELQAHRDLLAAVRNYLDGRSFPSLWGSTLAVSDDGRCQLLGPSELAPLELDLILLRLDPHLQALSEGFEQVAPNDQLPLFPAISVSHIAQRRHATISKGAAP
;
A
#
# COMPACT_ATOMS: atom_id res chain seq x y z
N MET A 1 1.45 -10.01 5.77
CA MET A 1 0.61 -9.17 4.90
C MET A 1 -0.53 -8.63 5.74
N ARG A 2 -0.76 -7.31 5.80
CA ARG A 2 -1.82 -6.70 6.61
C ARG A 2 -3.09 -6.58 5.77
N PHE A 3 -4.25 -6.85 6.37
CA PHE A 3 -5.54 -6.66 5.73
C PHE A 3 -6.29 -5.46 6.31
N ALA A 4 -6.96 -4.71 5.43
CA ALA A 4 -7.94 -3.70 5.78
C ALA A 4 -9.34 -4.34 5.95
N LYS A 5 -10.13 -3.81 6.88
CA LYS A 5 -11.54 -4.17 7.06
C LYS A 5 -12.44 -3.21 6.30
N SER A 6 -13.72 -3.54 6.14
CA SER A 6 -14.68 -2.74 5.37
C SER A 6 -14.66 -1.25 5.74
N ARG A 7 -14.63 -0.89 7.03
CA ARG A 7 -14.56 0.52 7.48
C ARG A 7 -13.33 1.24 6.93
N ASP A 8 -12.16 0.61 6.98
CA ASP A 8 -10.92 1.19 6.49
C ASP A 8 -10.96 1.32 4.96
N VAL A 9 -11.52 0.33 4.27
CA VAL A 9 -11.69 0.36 2.81
C VAL A 9 -12.61 1.51 2.40
N LEU A 10 -13.74 1.74 3.08
CA LEU A 10 -14.63 2.87 2.79
C LEU A 10 -13.87 4.20 2.92
N ARG A 11 -13.12 4.39 4.01
CA ARG A 11 -12.26 5.58 4.21
C ARG A 11 -11.20 5.72 3.12
N LEU A 12 -10.53 4.62 2.79
CA LEU A 12 -9.43 4.57 1.82
C LEU A 12 -9.90 4.70 0.37
N THR A 13 -11.17 4.48 0.06
CA THR A 13 -11.66 4.50 -1.33
C THR A 13 -12.65 5.61 -1.60
N GLY A 14 -13.27 6.17 -0.54
CA GLY A 14 -14.38 7.09 -0.66
C GLY A 14 -15.69 6.43 -1.10
N LEU A 15 -15.72 5.08 -1.19
CA LEU A 15 -16.94 4.34 -1.49
C LEU A 15 -17.93 4.44 -0.35
N THR A 16 -19.22 4.38 -0.69
CA THR A 16 -20.27 4.10 0.31
C THR A 16 -20.33 2.61 0.62
N SER A 17 -20.93 2.24 1.76
CA SER A 17 -21.11 0.82 2.13
C SER A 17 -21.88 0.04 1.06
N ASP A 18 -22.89 0.67 0.45
CA ASP A 18 -23.66 0.06 -0.62
C ASP A 18 -22.83 -0.13 -1.90
N GLN A 19 -22.02 0.86 -2.28
CA GLN A 19 -21.14 0.72 -3.44
C GLN A 19 -20.08 -0.37 -3.22
N LEU A 20 -19.47 -0.41 -2.03
CA LEU A 20 -18.51 -1.46 -1.68
C LEU A 20 -19.17 -2.84 -1.77
N ARG A 21 -20.37 -3.01 -1.20
CA ARG A 21 -21.11 -4.28 -1.26
C ARG A 21 -21.53 -4.63 -2.70
N GLU A 22 -21.95 -3.64 -3.48
CA GLU A 22 -22.33 -3.82 -4.87
C GLU A 22 -21.15 -4.37 -5.68
N TRP A 23 -19.96 -3.80 -5.51
CA TRP A 23 -18.78 -4.17 -6.30
C TRP A 23 -18.12 -5.46 -5.81
N THR A 24 -18.14 -5.73 -4.51
CA THR A 24 -17.40 -6.86 -3.93
C THR A 24 -18.23 -8.12 -3.76
N VAL A 25 -19.53 -7.99 -3.55
CA VAL A 25 -20.41 -9.13 -3.24
C VAL A 25 -21.47 -9.34 -4.32
N ARG A 26 -22.24 -8.31 -4.67
CA ARG A 26 -23.41 -8.49 -5.54
C ARG A 26 -23.03 -8.70 -7.00
N ARG A 27 -22.14 -7.86 -7.53
CA ARG A 27 -21.64 -7.95 -8.91
C ARG A 27 -20.34 -8.73 -9.02
N ALA A 28 -19.65 -8.94 -7.89
CA ALA A 28 -18.34 -9.59 -7.83
C ALA A 28 -17.38 -9.03 -8.91
N LEU A 29 -17.26 -7.70 -8.96
CA LEU A 29 -16.33 -6.99 -9.82
C LEU A 29 -14.91 -7.09 -9.26
N ILE A 30 -14.78 -6.89 -7.94
CA ILE A 30 -13.50 -6.93 -7.22
C ILE A 30 -13.74 -7.72 -5.93
N VAL A 31 -13.31 -8.98 -5.91
CA VAL A 31 -13.57 -9.88 -4.79
C VAL A 31 -12.61 -9.58 -3.61
N PRO A 32 -13.08 -9.56 -2.36
CA PRO A 32 -12.21 -9.46 -1.19
C PRO A 32 -11.24 -10.64 -1.12
N ASP A 33 -10.03 -10.41 -0.61
CA ASP A 33 -9.02 -11.47 -0.45
C ASP A 33 -9.49 -12.56 0.53
N VAL A 34 -10.21 -12.16 1.58
CA VAL A 34 -10.92 -13.08 2.47
C VAL A 34 -12.39 -12.66 2.52
N PRO A 35 -13.30 -13.41 1.87
CA PRO A 35 -14.73 -13.15 1.95
C PRO A 35 -15.28 -13.37 3.37
N ALA A 36 -16.33 -12.64 3.73
CA ALA A 36 -17.09 -12.93 4.94
C ALA A 36 -17.84 -14.26 4.79
N GLN A 37 -17.54 -15.26 5.62
CA GLN A 37 -18.10 -16.62 5.51
C GLN A 37 -19.27 -16.88 6.49
N LYS A 38 -19.36 -16.15 7.60
CA LYS A 38 -20.35 -16.37 8.67
C LYS A 38 -20.94 -15.06 9.17
N ARG A 39 -22.10 -15.15 9.81
CA ARG A 39 -22.73 -14.01 10.50
C ARG A 39 -21.75 -13.49 11.57
N GLY A 40 -21.31 -12.24 11.42
CA GLY A 40 -20.32 -11.60 12.31
C GLY A 40 -18.86 -11.66 11.84
N SER A 41 -18.53 -12.39 10.76
CA SER A 41 -17.20 -12.29 10.13
C SER A 41 -17.17 -11.13 9.12
N GLU A 42 -16.08 -10.37 9.08
CA GLU A 42 -15.90 -9.28 8.13
C GLU A 42 -15.00 -9.72 6.96
N ALA A 43 -15.25 -9.14 5.79
CA ALA A 43 -14.35 -9.30 4.65
C ALA A 43 -13.02 -8.58 4.88
N GLN A 44 -11.94 -9.16 4.38
CA GLN A 44 -10.58 -8.65 4.52
C GLN A 44 -9.98 -8.33 3.15
N PHE A 45 -9.29 -7.19 3.07
CA PHE A 45 -8.79 -6.63 1.82
C PHE A 45 -7.29 -6.35 1.91
N SER A 46 -6.52 -6.90 0.99
CA SER A 46 -5.10 -6.64 0.80
C SER A 46 -4.91 -5.23 0.21
N TRP A 47 -3.69 -4.69 0.30
CA TRP A 47 -3.40 -3.40 -0.31
C TRP A 47 -3.62 -3.44 -1.83
N GLN A 48 -3.40 -4.57 -2.51
CA GLN A 48 -3.67 -4.73 -3.95
C GLN A 48 -5.16 -4.57 -4.24
N THR A 49 -6.01 -5.24 -3.46
CA THR A 49 -7.46 -5.14 -3.64
C THR A 49 -7.96 -3.72 -3.36
N VAL A 50 -7.43 -3.06 -2.32
CA VAL A 50 -7.81 -1.67 -2.03
C VAL A 50 -7.28 -0.71 -3.11
N LEU A 51 -6.08 -0.93 -3.64
CA LEU A 51 -5.56 -0.18 -4.78
C LEU A 51 -6.47 -0.32 -6.00
N LEU A 52 -6.86 -1.55 -6.34
CA LEU A 52 -7.77 -1.82 -7.45
C LEU A 52 -9.14 -1.14 -7.24
N LEU A 53 -9.69 -1.15 -6.03
CA LEU A 53 -10.91 -0.41 -5.70
C LEU A 53 -10.73 1.10 -5.91
N ARG A 54 -9.60 1.68 -5.46
CA ARG A 54 -9.29 3.12 -5.68
C ARG A 54 -9.20 3.45 -7.17
N LEU A 55 -8.57 2.60 -7.97
CA LEU A 55 -8.45 2.77 -9.42
C LEU A 55 -9.82 2.65 -10.11
N ALA A 56 -10.64 1.67 -9.72
CA ALA A 56 -12.00 1.49 -10.22
C ALA A 56 -12.90 2.70 -9.92
N VAL A 57 -12.75 3.32 -8.73
CA VAL A 57 -13.41 4.59 -8.41
C VAL A 57 -13.01 5.68 -9.41
N VAL A 58 -11.73 5.83 -9.74
CA VAL A 58 -11.27 6.83 -10.71
C VAL A 58 -11.82 6.56 -12.11
N LEU A 59 -11.72 5.32 -12.59
CA LEU A 59 -12.24 4.91 -13.89
C LEU A 59 -13.74 5.25 -14.03
N ARG A 60 -14.54 4.92 -13.02
CA ARG A 60 -15.97 5.21 -13.04
C ARG A 60 -16.28 6.70 -12.89
N SER A 61 -15.63 7.39 -11.94
CA SER A 61 -16.05 8.75 -11.54
C SER A 61 -15.49 9.85 -12.43
N ARG A 62 -14.29 9.66 -13.00
CA ARG A 62 -13.62 10.67 -13.82
C ARG A 62 -13.70 10.37 -15.32
N PHE A 63 -13.67 9.10 -15.68
CA PHE A 63 -13.66 8.65 -17.07
C PHE A 63 -14.98 8.00 -17.50
N HIS A 64 -15.96 7.90 -16.57
CA HIS A 64 -17.28 7.33 -16.84
C HIS A 64 -17.26 5.90 -17.39
N VAL A 65 -16.22 5.13 -17.08
CA VAL A 65 -16.09 3.73 -17.51
C VAL A 65 -17.14 2.86 -16.82
N GLU A 66 -17.88 2.09 -17.61
CA GLU A 66 -18.83 1.09 -17.12
C GLU A 66 -18.10 -0.16 -16.59
N LEU A 67 -17.78 -0.18 -15.30
CA LEU A 67 -17.02 -1.26 -14.67
C LEU A 67 -17.60 -2.68 -14.89
N GLN A 68 -18.92 -2.79 -15.08
CA GLN A 68 -19.57 -4.09 -15.36
C GLN A 68 -19.27 -4.61 -16.77
N ALA A 69 -19.11 -3.72 -17.75
CA ALA A 69 -18.74 -4.09 -19.11
C ALA A 69 -17.24 -4.45 -19.21
N HIS A 70 -16.41 -3.91 -18.30
CA HIS A 70 -14.96 -4.08 -18.31
C HIS A 70 -14.46 -4.93 -17.12
N ARG A 71 -15.12 -6.06 -16.82
CA ARG A 71 -14.72 -6.97 -15.73
C ARG A 71 -13.35 -7.59 -15.98
N ASP A 72 -13.07 -7.94 -17.23
CA ASP A 72 -11.81 -8.57 -17.62
C ASP A 72 -10.63 -7.63 -17.43
N LEU A 73 -10.83 -6.32 -17.65
CA LEU A 73 -9.83 -5.30 -17.32
C LEU A 73 -9.53 -5.30 -15.81
N LEU A 74 -10.54 -5.32 -14.94
CA LEU A 74 -10.33 -5.34 -13.49
C LEU A 74 -9.58 -6.61 -13.04
N ALA A 75 -9.91 -7.75 -13.65
CA ALA A 75 -9.20 -9.00 -13.43
C ALA A 75 -7.75 -8.95 -13.93
N ALA A 76 -7.51 -8.37 -15.12
CA ALA A 76 -6.17 -8.19 -15.67
C ALA A 76 -5.32 -7.30 -14.77
N VAL A 77 -5.84 -6.16 -14.31
CA VAL A 77 -5.14 -5.28 -13.36
C VAL A 77 -4.85 -6.02 -12.06
N ARG A 78 -5.80 -6.82 -11.54
CA ARG A 78 -5.56 -7.63 -10.34
C ARG A 78 -4.38 -8.58 -10.52
N ASN A 79 -4.41 -9.38 -11.59
CA ASN A 79 -3.35 -10.33 -11.90
C ASN A 79 -2.00 -9.62 -12.09
N TYR A 80 -2.01 -8.40 -12.62
CA TYR A 80 -0.80 -7.60 -12.82
C TYR A 80 -0.19 -7.08 -11.51
N LEU A 81 -1.04 -6.82 -10.50
CA LEU A 81 -0.62 -6.41 -9.16
C LEU A 81 -0.18 -7.59 -8.29
N ASP A 82 -0.69 -8.79 -8.56
CA ASP A 82 -0.31 -10.00 -7.83
C ASP A 82 1.19 -10.30 -8.01
N GLY A 83 1.87 -10.62 -6.92
CA GLY A 83 3.32 -10.87 -6.91
C GLY A 83 4.21 -9.61 -6.94
N ARG A 84 3.66 -8.41 -7.16
CA ARG A 84 4.41 -7.16 -7.06
C ARG A 84 4.54 -6.69 -5.61
N SER A 85 5.67 -6.06 -5.30
CA SER A 85 5.85 -5.40 -4.01
C SER A 85 5.23 -4.00 -4.04
N PHE A 86 4.66 -3.56 -2.92
CA PHE A 86 4.09 -2.22 -2.82
C PHE A 86 5.09 -1.11 -3.19
N PRO A 87 6.38 -1.15 -2.74
CA PRO A 87 7.33 -0.10 -3.08
C PRO A 87 7.72 -0.05 -4.56
N SER A 88 7.60 -1.16 -5.31
CA SER A 88 8.01 -1.18 -6.72
C SER A 88 7.06 -0.44 -7.65
N LEU A 89 5.88 -0.05 -7.16
CA LEU A 89 4.86 0.66 -7.93
C LEU A 89 5.03 2.19 -7.89
N TRP A 90 5.90 2.73 -7.04
CA TRP A 90 6.15 4.16 -6.98
C TRP A 90 6.75 4.70 -8.28
N GLY A 91 6.29 5.87 -8.70
CA GLY A 91 6.64 6.50 -9.97
C GLY A 91 6.02 5.83 -11.19
N SER A 92 5.23 4.76 -11.01
CA SER A 92 4.63 4.02 -12.11
C SER A 92 3.24 4.54 -12.48
N THR A 93 2.83 4.30 -13.72
CA THR A 93 1.52 4.67 -14.26
C THR A 93 0.82 3.45 -14.83
N LEU A 94 -0.42 3.19 -14.42
CA LEU A 94 -1.24 2.17 -15.06
C LEU A 94 -1.83 2.76 -16.34
N ALA A 95 -1.46 2.20 -17.49
CA ALA A 95 -2.05 2.52 -18.77
C ALA A 95 -3.14 1.48 -19.10
N VAL A 96 -4.30 1.95 -19.52
CA VAL A 96 -5.44 1.13 -19.95
C VAL A 96 -5.79 1.53 -21.38
N SER A 97 -5.81 0.55 -22.29
CA SER A 97 -6.19 0.76 -23.69
C SER A 97 -7.68 0.55 -23.95
N ASP A 98 -8.14 1.06 -25.08
CA ASP A 98 -9.49 0.89 -25.62
C ASP A 98 -9.89 -0.59 -25.80
N ASP A 99 -8.92 -1.44 -26.15
CA ASP A 99 -9.10 -2.89 -26.28
C ASP A 99 -9.21 -3.64 -24.94
N GLY A 100 -9.20 -2.91 -23.82
CA GLY A 100 -9.37 -3.46 -22.47
C GLY A 100 -8.11 -4.11 -21.90
N ARG A 101 -6.95 -3.94 -22.54
CA ARG A 101 -5.66 -4.34 -21.98
C ARG A 101 -5.14 -3.29 -21.00
N CYS A 102 -4.23 -3.73 -20.14
CA CYS A 102 -3.53 -2.85 -19.23
C CYS A 102 -2.04 -3.17 -19.15
N GLN A 103 -1.23 -2.14 -18.94
CA GLN A 103 0.20 -2.25 -18.69
C GLN A 103 0.65 -1.24 -17.65
N LEU A 104 1.73 -1.54 -16.93
CA LEU A 104 2.34 -0.60 -16.02
C LEU A 104 3.55 0.03 -16.69
N LEU A 105 3.48 1.33 -16.89
CA LEU A 105 4.57 2.14 -17.40
C LEU A 105 5.48 2.57 -16.26
N GLY A 106 6.77 2.32 -16.40
CA GLY A 106 7.78 2.84 -15.49
C GLY A 106 7.93 4.38 -15.57
N PRO A 107 8.68 5.01 -14.65
CA PRO A 107 8.80 6.48 -14.56
C PRO A 107 9.33 7.18 -15.83
N SER A 108 10.10 6.46 -16.66
CA SER A 108 10.69 6.98 -17.90
C SER A 108 10.17 6.24 -19.14
N GLU A 109 9.18 5.37 -18.98
CA GLU A 109 8.58 4.63 -20.07
C GLU A 109 7.48 5.46 -20.70
N LEU A 110 7.54 5.61 -22.03
CA LEU A 110 6.54 6.36 -22.78
C LEU A 110 5.37 5.45 -23.13
N ALA A 111 4.17 6.03 -23.07
CA ALA A 111 2.97 5.35 -23.53
C ALA A 111 3.05 5.10 -25.05
N PRO A 112 2.61 3.93 -25.56
CA PRO A 112 2.49 3.69 -26.99
C PRO A 112 1.64 4.78 -27.67
N LEU A 113 2.16 5.39 -28.73
CA LEU A 113 1.47 6.47 -29.45
C LEU A 113 0.38 5.97 -30.40
N GLU A 114 0.33 4.66 -30.65
CA GLU A 114 -0.60 4.02 -31.59
C GLU A 114 -1.94 3.64 -30.95
N LEU A 115 -2.07 3.78 -29.62
CA LEU A 115 -3.24 3.37 -28.86
C LEU A 115 -3.86 4.56 -28.13
N ASP A 116 -5.19 4.56 -28.03
CA ASP A 116 -5.91 5.44 -27.13
C ASP A 116 -5.83 4.89 -25.70
N LEU A 117 -5.29 5.69 -24.78
CA LEU A 117 -4.94 5.24 -23.44
C LEU A 117 -5.53 6.13 -22.34
N ILE A 118 -6.08 5.50 -21.31
CA ILE A 118 -6.34 6.11 -20.01
C ILE A 118 -5.10 5.88 -19.13
N LEU A 119 -4.46 6.97 -18.70
CA LEU A 119 -3.27 6.93 -17.85
C LEU A 119 -3.62 7.27 -16.39
N LEU A 120 -3.41 6.31 -15.50
CA LEU A 120 -3.64 6.43 -14.06
C LEU A 120 -2.32 6.41 -13.29
N ARG A 121 -1.84 7.58 -12.88
CA ARG A 121 -0.65 7.70 -12.02
C ARG A 121 -0.89 6.99 -10.69
N LEU A 122 0.01 6.10 -10.28
CA LEU A 122 -0.19 5.31 -9.06
C LEU A 122 0.16 6.08 -7.78
N ASP A 123 1.09 7.03 -7.80
CA ASP A 123 1.59 7.71 -6.59
C ASP A 123 0.50 8.27 -5.66
N PRO A 124 -0.54 8.99 -6.14
CA PRO A 124 -1.58 9.52 -5.25
C PRO A 124 -2.43 8.40 -4.61
N HIS A 125 -2.48 7.23 -5.24
CA HIS A 125 -3.15 6.07 -4.69
C HIS A 125 -2.28 5.36 -3.67
N LEU A 126 -0.99 5.19 -3.98
CA LEU A 126 -0.01 4.57 -3.07
C LEU A 126 0.18 5.42 -1.81
N GLN A 127 0.27 6.74 -1.92
CA GLN A 127 0.38 7.66 -0.77
C GLN A 127 -0.80 7.49 0.21
N ALA A 128 -2.02 7.43 -0.30
CA ALA A 128 -3.19 7.23 0.56
C ALA A 128 -3.19 5.85 1.23
N LEU A 129 -2.67 4.82 0.54
CA LEU A 129 -2.58 3.47 1.10
C LEU A 129 -1.48 3.37 2.15
N SER A 130 -0.32 4.00 1.96
CA SER A 130 0.75 3.99 2.97
C SER A 130 0.25 4.60 4.28
N GLU A 131 -0.34 5.80 4.21
CA GLU A 131 -0.91 6.49 5.38
C GLU A 131 -2.03 5.66 6.04
N GLY A 132 -2.94 5.11 5.22
CA GLY A 132 -4.10 4.40 5.75
C GLY A 132 -3.78 3.03 6.34
N PHE A 133 -2.82 2.29 5.78
CA PHE A 133 -2.40 0.99 6.31
C PHE A 133 -1.45 1.13 7.52
N GLU A 134 -0.73 2.24 7.66
CA GLU A 134 0.06 2.56 8.86
C GLU A 134 -0.84 2.89 10.06
N GLN A 135 -1.87 3.73 9.86
CA GLN A 135 -2.79 4.18 10.92
C GLN A 135 -3.66 3.07 11.56
N VAL A 136 -3.79 1.91 10.93
CA VAL A 136 -4.62 0.80 11.48
C VAL A 136 -3.96 0.18 12.73
N ALA A 137 -2.77 0.61 13.17
CA ALA A 137 -2.12 0.14 14.39
C ALA A 137 -2.69 0.81 15.65
N PRO A 138 -3.41 0.09 16.53
CA PRO A 138 -3.50 0.48 17.92
C PRO A 138 -2.31 -0.16 18.66
N ASN A 139 -1.42 0.69 19.17
CA ASN A 139 -0.63 0.45 20.38
C ASN A 139 0.53 -0.56 20.39
N ASP A 140 1.08 -1.00 19.26
CA ASP A 140 2.41 -1.64 19.29
C ASP A 140 3.48 -0.56 19.47
N GLN A 141 3.70 -0.18 20.73
CA GLN A 141 4.91 0.52 21.16
C GLN A 141 6.11 -0.21 20.56
N LEU A 142 6.86 0.48 19.70
CA LEU A 142 8.15 -0.02 19.25
C LEU A 142 9.01 -0.32 20.48
N PRO A 143 9.71 -1.47 20.55
CA PRO A 143 10.57 -1.75 21.68
C PRO A 143 11.60 -0.62 21.79
N LEU A 144 11.53 0.12 22.90
CA LEU A 144 12.52 1.16 23.20
C LEU A 144 13.88 0.48 23.29
N PHE A 145 14.79 0.86 22.39
CA PHE A 145 16.17 0.39 22.47
C PHE A 145 16.76 0.76 23.84
N PRO A 146 17.46 -0.16 24.51
CA PRO A 146 18.09 0.15 25.78
C PRO A 146 19.12 1.26 25.58
N ALA A 147 19.06 2.30 26.43
CA ALA A 147 20.02 3.39 26.42
C ALA A 147 21.41 2.88 26.82
N ILE A 148 22.33 2.82 25.86
CA ILE A 148 23.73 2.51 26.13
C ILE A 148 24.36 3.74 26.80
N SER A 149 24.69 3.64 28.09
CA SER A 149 25.44 4.68 28.79
C SER A 149 26.89 4.67 28.28
N VAL A 150 27.31 5.77 27.64
CA VAL A 150 28.71 5.98 27.26
C VAL A 150 29.47 6.46 28.49
N SER A 151 30.14 5.53 29.19
CA SER A 151 31.07 5.88 30.26
C SER A 151 32.30 6.56 29.66
N HIS A 152 32.45 7.84 29.97
CA HIS A 152 33.58 8.67 29.58
C HIS A 152 34.87 8.13 30.23
N ILE A 153 35.77 7.50 29.47
CA ILE A 153 37.11 7.16 29.96
C ILE A 153 37.91 8.47 30.02
N ALA A 154 37.94 9.08 31.20
CA ALA A 154 38.92 10.11 31.53
C ALA A 154 39.98 9.47 32.44
N GLN A 155 41.11 9.07 31.86
CA GLN A 155 42.29 8.69 32.65
C GLN A 155 43.49 9.49 32.16
N ARG A 156 43.60 10.71 32.71
CA ARG A 156 44.86 11.46 32.73
C ARG A 156 45.77 10.83 33.79
N ARG A 157 47.00 10.57 33.34
CA ARG A 157 48.18 10.17 34.12
C ARG A 157 48.58 11.25 35.14
N HIS A 158 49.17 10.82 36.27
CA HIS A 158 50.40 11.31 36.93
C HIS A 158 50.38 10.87 38.42
N ALA A 159 51.16 9.87 38.81
CA ALA A 159 52.57 9.90 39.22
C ALA A 159 52.78 10.40 40.67
N THR A 160 53.32 9.54 41.54
CA THR A 160 54.26 9.90 42.62
C THR A 160 55.01 8.63 43.07
N ILE A 161 56.31 8.59 42.81
CA ILE A 161 57.27 7.65 43.41
C ILE A 161 57.78 8.32 44.68
N SER A 162 57.66 7.68 45.84
CA SER A 162 58.25 8.13 47.10
C SER A 162 59.54 7.36 47.42
N LYS A 163 60.38 8.04 48.20
CA LYS A 163 61.81 7.87 48.45
C LYS A 163 62.07 6.92 49.64
N GLY A 164 63.17 6.16 49.61
CA GLY A 164 63.73 5.46 50.77
C GLY A 164 65.21 5.14 50.55
N ALA A 165 66.09 5.61 51.44
CA ALA A 165 67.54 5.56 51.32
C ALA A 165 68.19 4.87 52.55
N ALA A 166 69.15 3.98 52.28
CA ALA A 166 70.35 3.60 53.06
C ALA A 166 70.14 3.02 54.49
N PRO A 167 71.16 2.44 55.17
CA PRO A 167 72.62 2.47 54.92
C PRO A 167 73.20 1.24 54.20
#